data_AF-A0A836IEJ0-F1
#
_entry.id   AF-A0A836IEJ0-F1
#
_cell.length_a   1.000
_cell.length_b   1.000
_cell.length_c   1.000
_cell.angle_alpha   90.00
_cell.angle_beta   90.00
_cell.angle_gamma   90.00
#
_symmetry.space_group_name_H-M   'P 1'
#
loop_
_entity.id
_entity.type
_entity.pdbx_description
1 polymer ?
#
loop_
_entity_poly.entity_id
_entity_poly.type
_entity_poly.pdbx_seq_one_letter_code
_entity_poly.pdbx_strand_id
1 'polypeptide(L)'
;MTAGIKTFKNIGLPIIGFGIGWTAFTALEQSGFLSESMQRWLHVHNLKLQLYTQRLLPNAVVHKYCYPGDTLQAMINFLEKGYSEAEMSDRMTFDEVLRQCAVPEQIAYLEEHALEDIPYFYIADIFHSWANLNVHSFVRQQQLSQKDTATSAASPTSPAVSAAPSAALVLRSDAAFDSEVLCSSLWEKMISNVIPFDVSIRALCVLAVNNRANAQRLAKLSSPQRVVELYNEYMDKCHADEQQGSDPVVVSPDEVAAATLFFFRAVNDASIHKTWIPLLGALQKDPYPLARKVQSGSWCRAFGSLTPAVRGATSETALVLADVMKERLRCCELRGDATALSHPSSS
;
A
#
# COMPACT_ATOMS: atom_id res chain seq x y z
N MET A 1 12.50 57.46 13.50
CA MET A 1 11.75 56.19 13.47
C MET A 1 11.41 55.85 12.02
N THR A 2 12.31 55.21 11.26
CA THR A 2 12.05 54.86 9.84
C THR A 2 13.01 53.77 9.32
N ALA A 3 13.45 52.85 10.18
CA ALA A 3 14.34 51.75 9.79
C ALA A 3 13.61 50.39 9.65
N GLY A 4 12.50 50.17 10.36
CA GLY A 4 11.80 48.87 10.39
C GLY A 4 10.95 48.53 9.15
N ILE A 5 10.54 49.53 8.36
CA ILE A 5 9.61 49.32 7.24
C ILE A 5 10.34 48.85 5.96
N LYS A 6 11.61 49.21 5.77
CA LYS A 6 12.38 48.82 4.57
C LYS A 6 12.86 47.36 4.62
N THR A 7 13.19 46.83 5.80
CA THR A 7 13.65 45.44 5.97
C THR A 7 12.51 44.43 5.77
N PHE A 8 11.29 44.77 6.20
CA PHE A 8 10.10 43.92 5.99
C PHE A 8 9.71 43.83 4.51
N LYS A 9 9.97 44.88 3.72
CA LYS A 9 9.69 44.90 2.27
C LYS A 9 10.65 44.05 1.45
N ASN A 10 11.91 43.88 1.89
CA ASN A 10 12.92 43.12 1.16
C ASN A 10 13.00 41.63 1.57
N ILE A 11 12.56 41.29 2.78
CA ILE A 11 12.64 39.91 3.30
C ILE A 11 11.24 39.30 3.51
N GLY A 12 10.24 40.08 3.91
CA GLY A 12 8.89 39.59 4.19
C GLY A 12 8.08 39.27 2.93
N LEU A 13 8.23 40.06 1.86
CA LEU A 13 7.55 39.78 0.58
C LEU A 13 7.93 38.43 -0.04
N PRO A 14 9.22 38.04 -0.14
CA PRO A 14 9.58 36.73 -0.69
C PRO A 14 9.16 35.56 0.20
N ILE A 15 9.10 35.72 1.53
CA ILE A 15 8.65 34.66 2.45
C ILE A 15 7.13 34.42 2.31
N ILE A 16 6.34 35.48 2.22
CA ILE A 16 4.88 35.38 2.01
C ILE A 16 4.58 34.85 0.60
N GLY A 17 5.33 35.31 -0.41
CA GLY A 17 5.23 34.80 -1.79
C GLY A 17 5.62 33.32 -1.90
N PHE A 18 6.63 32.88 -1.16
CA PHE A 18 7.02 31.47 -1.06
C PHE A 18 5.94 30.64 -0.36
N GLY A 19 5.36 31.15 0.74
CA GLY A 19 4.28 30.45 1.45
C GLY A 19 3.01 30.27 0.62
N ILE A 20 2.60 31.31 -0.13
CA ILE A 20 1.44 31.26 -1.03
C ILE A 20 1.75 30.37 -2.26
N GLY A 21 2.97 30.45 -2.79
CA GLY A 21 3.41 29.59 -3.90
C GLY A 21 3.49 28.12 -3.50
N TRP A 22 3.96 27.81 -2.29
CA TRP A 22 4.04 26.46 -1.76
C TRP A 22 2.67 25.85 -1.52
N THR A 23 1.74 26.59 -0.89
CA THR A 23 0.38 26.09 -0.65
C THR A 23 -0.40 25.90 -1.95
N ALA A 24 -0.25 26.82 -2.91
CA ALA A 24 -0.84 26.68 -4.25
C ALA A 24 -0.23 25.49 -5.02
N PHE A 25 1.09 25.27 -4.92
CA PHE A 25 1.77 24.13 -5.51
C PHE A 25 1.31 22.81 -4.89
N THR A 26 1.24 22.70 -3.56
CA THR A 26 0.74 21.49 -2.89
C THR A 26 -0.72 21.22 -3.22
N ALA A 27 -1.55 22.25 -3.39
CA ALA A 27 -2.96 22.10 -3.77
C ALA A 27 -3.11 21.65 -5.24
N LEU A 28 -2.24 22.12 -6.13
CA LEU A 28 -2.19 21.70 -7.54
C LEU A 28 -1.61 20.29 -7.72
N GLU A 29 -0.65 19.91 -6.89
CA GLU A 29 -0.06 18.57 -6.83
C GLU A 29 -1.09 17.55 -6.29
N GLN A 30 -1.84 17.90 -5.25
CA GLN A 30 -2.90 17.06 -4.67
C GLN A 30 -4.14 16.91 -5.58
N SER A 31 -4.34 17.82 -6.54
CA SER A 31 -5.48 17.78 -7.46
C SER A 31 -5.14 17.15 -8.83
N GLY A 32 -3.92 16.62 -9.01
CA GLY A 32 -3.52 15.90 -10.22
C GLY A 32 -3.49 16.75 -11.50
N PHE A 33 -3.56 18.08 -11.39
CA PHE A 33 -3.75 18.98 -12.55
C PHE A 33 -2.45 19.25 -13.33
N LEU A 34 -1.29 18.83 -12.81
CA LEU A 34 0.01 19.07 -13.42
C LEU A 34 0.47 17.83 -14.17
N SER A 35 0.69 17.96 -15.49
CA SER A 35 1.31 16.91 -16.28
C SER A 35 2.70 16.55 -15.73
N GLU A 36 3.15 15.31 -15.92
CA GLU A 36 4.49 14.85 -15.49
C GLU A 36 5.62 15.76 -15.99
N SER A 37 5.47 16.32 -17.20
CA SER A 37 6.39 17.29 -17.79
C SER A 37 6.46 18.60 -17.01
N MET A 38 5.32 19.08 -16.49
CA MET A 38 5.24 20.29 -15.69
C MET A 38 5.77 20.05 -14.27
N GLN A 39 5.48 18.89 -13.68
CA GLN A 39 6.05 18.49 -12.38
C GLN A 39 7.58 18.35 -12.45
N ARG A 40 8.11 17.69 -13.49
CA ARG A 40 9.56 17.58 -13.72
C ARG A 40 10.20 18.96 -13.89
N TRP A 41 9.56 19.84 -14.66
CA TRP A 41 10.03 21.21 -14.85
C TRP A 41 10.07 21.99 -13.53
N LEU A 42 9.04 21.86 -12.68
CA LEU A 42 8.97 22.48 -11.35
C LEU A 42 10.04 21.92 -10.41
N HIS A 43 10.25 20.61 -10.38
CA HIS A 43 11.31 19.98 -9.57
C HIS A 43 12.70 20.45 -9.96
N VAL A 44 13.01 20.50 -11.26
CA VAL A 44 14.29 21.04 -11.76
C VAL A 44 14.49 22.48 -11.30
N HIS A 45 13.46 23.32 -11.44
CA HIS A 45 13.55 24.72 -11.06
C HIS A 45 13.68 24.92 -9.55
N ASN A 46 13.03 24.08 -8.74
CA ASN A 46 13.17 24.11 -7.29
C ASN A 46 14.58 23.70 -6.85
N LEU A 47 15.15 22.64 -7.44
CA LEU A 47 16.53 22.22 -7.16
C LEU A 47 17.56 23.29 -7.59
N LYS A 48 17.35 23.94 -8.75
CA LYS A 48 18.17 25.08 -9.17
C LYS A 48 18.06 26.26 -8.20
N LEU A 49 16.86 26.56 -7.73
CA LEU A 49 16.63 27.59 -6.72
C LEU A 49 17.34 27.24 -5.42
N GLN A 50 17.27 25.98 -4.97
CA GLN A 50 17.95 25.50 -3.78
C GLN A 50 19.47 25.62 -3.94
N LEU A 51 20.03 25.22 -5.08
CA LEU A 51 21.46 25.37 -5.39
C LEU A 51 21.89 26.85 -5.39
N TYR A 52 21.07 27.74 -5.95
CA TYR A 52 21.34 29.17 -5.95
C TYR A 52 21.28 29.76 -4.53
N THR A 53 20.28 29.38 -3.75
CA THR A 53 20.06 29.88 -2.39
C THR A 53 21.17 29.41 -1.44
N GLN A 54 21.69 28.19 -1.63
CA GLN A 54 22.84 27.69 -0.86
C GLN A 54 24.11 28.51 -1.04
N ARG A 55 24.33 29.11 -2.21
CA ARG A 55 25.48 30.01 -2.45
C ARG A 55 25.38 31.30 -1.64
N LEU A 56 24.20 31.64 -1.12
CA LEU A 56 23.95 32.79 -0.27
C LEU A 56 24.02 32.46 1.23
N LEU A 57 24.08 31.17 1.60
CA LEU A 57 24.12 30.72 2.98
C LEU A 57 25.57 30.47 3.45
N PRO A 58 25.86 30.62 4.75
CA PRO A 58 27.17 30.28 5.29
C PRO A 58 27.50 28.79 5.09
N ASN A 59 28.74 28.47 4.69
CA ASN A 59 29.18 27.09 4.43
C ASN A 59 28.90 26.11 5.59
N ALA A 60 28.98 26.58 6.84
CA ALA A 60 28.66 25.77 8.01
C ALA A 60 27.19 25.33 8.08
N VAL A 61 26.27 26.16 7.55
CA VAL A 61 24.83 25.84 7.47
C VAL A 61 24.57 24.91 6.29
N VAL A 62 25.21 25.17 5.14
CA VAL A 62 25.08 24.34 3.94
C VAL A 62 25.58 22.91 4.21
N HIS A 63 26.75 22.73 4.80
CA HIS A 63 27.27 21.39 5.09
C HIS A 63 26.43 20.60 6.11
N LYS A 64 25.67 21.28 6.98
CA LYS A 64 24.90 20.63 8.05
C LYS A 64 23.46 20.32 7.68
N TYR A 65 22.84 21.12 6.82
CA TYR A 65 21.39 21.07 6.57
C TYR A 65 21.01 21.04 5.09
N CYS A 66 21.98 21.03 4.19
CA CYS A 66 21.73 21.07 2.75
C CYS A 66 22.44 19.92 2.04
N TYR A 67 21.90 19.52 0.89
CA TYR A 67 22.61 18.61 0.00
C TYR A 67 23.92 19.25 -0.48
N PRO A 68 24.99 18.46 -0.65
CA PRO A 68 26.21 18.93 -1.28
C PRO A 68 25.93 19.50 -2.67
N GLY A 69 26.62 20.59 -3.02
CA GLY A 69 26.42 21.28 -4.30
C GLY A 69 26.59 20.37 -5.52
N ASP A 70 27.56 19.45 -5.48
CA ASP A 70 27.82 18.48 -6.54
C ASP A 70 26.65 17.48 -6.70
N THR A 71 26.04 17.07 -5.58
CA THR A 71 24.86 16.19 -5.57
C THR A 71 23.64 16.90 -6.14
N LEU A 72 23.41 18.17 -5.77
CA LEU A 72 22.34 18.99 -6.33
C LEU A 72 22.54 19.24 -7.84
N GLN A 73 23.76 19.54 -8.25
CA GLN A 73 24.11 19.73 -9.66
C GLN A 73 23.89 18.43 -10.46
N ALA A 74 24.24 17.28 -9.88
CA ALA A 74 23.96 15.98 -10.46
C ALA A 74 22.45 15.73 -10.58
N MET A 75 21.66 16.01 -9.54
CA MET A 75 20.19 15.87 -9.56
C MET A 75 19.52 16.80 -10.59
N ILE A 76 19.97 18.05 -10.72
CA ILE A 76 19.49 19.01 -11.72
C ILE A 76 19.80 18.50 -13.12
N ASN A 77 21.06 18.17 -13.40
CA ASN A 77 21.49 17.67 -14.71
C ASN A 77 20.75 16.36 -15.05
N PHE A 78 20.48 15.55 -14.04
CA PHE A 78 19.77 14.29 -14.16
C PHE A 78 18.29 14.50 -14.55
N LEU A 79 17.59 15.42 -13.89
CA LEU A 79 16.18 15.71 -14.20
C LEU A 79 16.00 16.54 -15.48
N GLU A 80 16.99 17.35 -15.87
CA GLU A 80 16.97 18.15 -17.11
C GLU A 80 17.14 17.31 -18.37
N LYS A 81 17.97 16.26 -18.31
CA LYS A 81 18.17 15.36 -19.45
C LYS A 81 16.90 14.54 -19.77
N GLY A 82 15.98 14.46 -18.81
CA GLY A 82 14.84 13.57 -18.91
C GLY A 82 15.27 12.10 -18.90
N TYR A 83 14.30 11.22 -18.82
CA TYR A 83 14.54 9.79 -18.97
C TYR A 83 14.57 9.43 -20.46
N SER A 84 15.60 8.73 -20.92
CA SER A 84 15.42 7.79 -22.02
C SER A 84 14.93 6.46 -21.43
N GLU A 85 14.00 5.77 -22.11
CA GLU A 85 13.52 4.44 -21.67
C GLU A 85 14.70 3.45 -21.50
N ALA A 86 15.78 3.63 -22.28
CA ALA A 86 17.01 2.87 -22.17
C ALA A 86 17.80 3.14 -20.88
N GLU A 87 17.86 4.39 -20.39
CA GLU A 87 18.55 4.73 -19.13
C GLU A 87 17.70 4.43 -17.88
N MET A 88 16.36 4.38 -18.00
CA MET A 88 15.52 3.79 -16.95
C MET A 88 15.75 2.28 -16.83
N SER A 89 15.95 1.59 -17.96
CA SER A 89 16.25 0.16 -17.99
C SER A 89 17.61 -0.21 -17.36
N ASP A 90 18.54 0.73 -17.24
CA ASP A 90 19.86 0.53 -16.62
C ASP A 90 19.87 0.79 -15.09
N ARG A 91 18.77 1.29 -14.51
CA ARG A 91 18.64 1.49 -13.06
C ARG A 91 18.02 0.25 -12.47
N MET A 92 18.75 -0.43 -11.57
CA MET A 92 18.16 -1.56 -10.84
C MET A 92 16.91 -1.10 -10.11
N THR A 93 15.78 -1.72 -10.45
CA THR A 93 14.51 -1.53 -9.75
C THR A 93 14.61 -2.09 -8.33
N PHE A 94 13.81 -1.60 -7.37
CA PHE A 94 13.75 -2.22 -6.04
C PHE A 94 13.36 -3.69 -6.13
N ASP A 95 12.51 -4.02 -7.09
CA ASP A 95 12.16 -5.37 -7.51
C ASP A 95 13.40 -6.23 -7.82
N GLU A 96 14.34 -5.72 -8.62
CA GLU A 96 15.60 -6.41 -8.94
C GLU A 96 16.55 -6.51 -7.75
N VAL A 97 16.64 -5.46 -6.93
CA VAL A 97 17.46 -5.47 -5.71
C VAL A 97 16.93 -6.52 -4.73
N LEU A 98 15.63 -6.50 -4.44
CA LEU A 98 15.00 -7.42 -3.50
C LEU A 98 15.03 -8.87 -3.98
N ARG A 99 14.91 -9.12 -5.30
CA ARG A 99 15.04 -10.48 -5.88
C ARG A 99 16.42 -11.10 -5.67
N GLN A 100 17.46 -10.29 -5.55
CA GLN A 100 18.83 -10.77 -5.32
C GLN A 100 19.12 -11.05 -3.84
N CYS A 101 18.28 -10.53 -2.94
CA CYS A 101 18.40 -10.73 -1.50
C CYS A 101 17.60 -11.96 -1.04
N ALA A 102 18.14 -12.71 -0.07
CA ALA A 102 17.37 -13.68 0.68
C ALA A 102 16.35 -12.97 1.59
N VAL A 103 15.29 -13.68 1.98
CA VAL A 103 14.19 -13.11 2.78
C VAL A 103 14.67 -12.38 4.05
N PRO A 104 15.62 -12.91 4.86
CA PRO A 104 16.11 -12.17 6.03
C PRO A 104 16.77 -10.84 5.69
N GLU A 105 17.51 -10.77 4.57
CA GLU A 105 18.14 -9.54 4.09
C GLU A 105 17.10 -8.55 3.56
N GLN A 106 16.05 -9.04 2.89
CA GLN A 106 14.91 -8.21 2.50
C GLN A 106 14.23 -7.60 3.74
N ILE A 107 13.96 -8.41 4.78
CA ILE A 107 13.35 -7.93 6.03
C ILE A 107 14.22 -6.86 6.69
N ALA A 108 15.53 -7.09 6.82
CA ALA A 108 16.45 -6.11 7.41
C ALA A 108 16.47 -4.79 6.62
N TYR A 109 16.51 -4.87 5.28
CA TYR A 109 16.45 -3.70 4.40
C TYR A 109 15.14 -2.92 4.59
N LEU A 110 14.01 -3.61 4.65
CA LEU A 110 12.71 -2.98 4.86
C LEU A 110 12.61 -2.35 6.26
N GLU A 111 13.18 -2.96 7.30
CA GLU A 111 13.18 -2.42 8.66
C GLU A 111 13.92 -1.09 8.74
N GLU A 112 15.09 -1.00 8.13
CA GLU A 112 15.86 0.24 8.01
C GLU A 112 15.00 1.36 7.41
N HIS A 113 14.37 1.07 6.26
CA HIS A 113 13.56 2.06 5.55
C HIS A 113 12.23 2.37 6.25
N ALA A 114 11.68 1.43 7.02
CA ALA A 114 10.48 1.65 7.82
C ALA A 114 10.71 2.60 8.99
N LEU A 115 11.93 2.64 9.53
CA LEU A 115 12.30 3.47 10.68
C LEU A 115 12.75 4.88 10.27
N GLU A 116 13.22 5.05 9.04
CA GLU A 116 13.67 6.34 8.56
C GLU A 116 12.53 7.28 8.14
N ASP A 117 12.77 8.58 8.35
CA ASP A 117 11.93 9.68 7.86
C ASP A 117 12.33 10.07 6.43
N ILE A 118 12.17 9.11 5.50
CA ILE A 118 12.42 9.28 4.06
C ILE A 118 11.15 9.71 3.31
N PRO A 119 11.28 10.31 2.12
CA PRO A 119 10.12 10.73 1.32
C PRO A 119 9.14 9.59 1.05
N TYR A 120 7.86 9.90 1.21
CA TYR A 120 6.70 9.01 1.03
C TYR A 120 6.77 8.11 -0.21
N PHE A 121 7.04 8.70 -1.38
CA PHE A 121 7.03 7.99 -2.65
C PHE A 121 8.09 6.87 -2.68
N TYR A 122 9.27 7.16 -2.13
CA TYR A 122 10.38 6.23 -2.09
C TYR A 122 10.09 5.02 -1.19
N ILE A 123 9.56 5.27 0.01
CA ILE A 123 9.22 4.20 0.94
C ILE A 123 8.04 3.36 0.42
N ALA A 124 7.03 3.99 -0.20
CA ALA A 124 5.91 3.28 -0.80
C ALA A 124 6.35 2.35 -1.95
N ASP A 125 7.27 2.80 -2.82
CA ASP A 125 7.78 2.00 -3.94
C ASP A 125 8.54 0.75 -3.48
N ILE A 126 9.33 0.87 -2.40
CA ILE A 126 10.04 -0.28 -1.81
C ILE A 126 9.04 -1.33 -1.30
N PHE A 127 8.05 -0.90 -0.51
CA PHE A 127 7.04 -1.83 0.02
C PHE A 127 6.12 -2.38 -1.06
N HIS A 128 5.83 -1.59 -2.10
CA HIS A 128 5.10 -2.06 -3.26
C HIS A 128 5.86 -3.17 -3.99
N SER A 129 7.14 -2.95 -4.26
CA SER A 129 8.03 -3.92 -4.91
C SER A 129 8.13 -5.21 -4.09
N TRP A 130 8.30 -5.09 -2.77
CA TRP A 130 8.34 -6.26 -1.88
C TRP A 130 7.01 -7.02 -1.83
N ALA A 131 5.89 -6.32 -1.79
CA ALA A 131 4.57 -6.94 -1.84
C ALA A 131 4.33 -7.66 -3.18
N ASN A 132 4.76 -7.07 -4.31
CA ASN A 132 4.68 -7.67 -5.63
C ASN A 132 5.56 -8.93 -5.73
N LEU A 133 6.78 -8.90 -5.20
CA LEU A 133 7.66 -10.07 -5.12
C LEU A 133 7.00 -11.23 -4.35
N ASN A 134 6.16 -10.90 -3.37
CA ASN A 134 5.47 -11.85 -2.51
C ASN A 134 3.97 -12.02 -2.84
N VAL A 135 3.52 -11.59 -4.02
CA VAL A 135 2.09 -11.58 -4.41
C VAL A 135 1.42 -12.95 -4.29
N HIS A 136 2.17 -14.01 -4.57
CA HIS A 136 1.74 -15.40 -4.42
C HIS A 136 1.46 -15.82 -2.97
N SER A 137 1.79 -14.97 -1.99
CA SER A 137 1.43 -15.19 -0.58
C SER A 137 -0.03 -14.83 -0.30
N PHE A 138 -0.69 -14.02 -1.14
CA PHE A 138 -2.05 -13.54 -0.86
C PHE A 138 -3.00 -13.48 -2.06
N VAL A 139 -2.49 -13.55 -3.29
CA VAL A 139 -3.30 -13.70 -4.50
C VAL A 139 -3.15 -15.09 -5.09
N ARG A 140 -4.28 -15.70 -5.44
CA ARG A 140 -4.31 -16.97 -6.17
C ARG A 140 -3.89 -16.67 -7.60
N GLN A 141 -2.86 -17.38 -8.05
CA GLN A 141 -2.48 -17.33 -9.45
C GLN A 141 -3.63 -17.90 -10.29
N GLN A 142 -4.37 -17.02 -10.96
CA GLN A 142 -5.26 -17.44 -12.04
C GLN A 142 -4.35 -18.04 -13.11
N GLN A 143 -4.62 -19.28 -13.50
CA GLN A 143 -4.04 -19.85 -14.70
C GLN A 143 -4.57 -19.04 -15.89
N LEU A 144 -3.91 -17.93 -16.20
CA LEU A 144 -4.00 -17.31 -17.51
C LEU A 144 -3.57 -18.39 -18.50
N SER A 145 -4.56 -18.93 -19.21
CA SER A 145 -4.35 -19.83 -20.32
C SER A 145 -3.31 -19.21 -21.25
N GLN A 146 -2.27 -19.97 -21.58
CA GLN A 146 -1.35 -19.68 -22.69
C GLN A 146 -2.17 -19.46 -23.96
N LYS A 147 -2.45 -18.20 -24.27
CA LYS A 147 -3.03 -17.66 -25.49
C LYS A 147 -2.60 -16.20 -25.42
N ASP A 148 -1.43 -15.82 -25.91
CA ASP A 148 -1.02 -15.86 -27.30
C ASP A 148 0.51 -15.89 -27.43
N THR A 149 1.03 -16.78 -28.28
CA THR A 149 1.99 -16.50 -29.37
C THR A 149 2.28 -17.85 -30.05
N ALA A 150 1.38 -18.28 -30.92
CA ALA A 150 1.65 -19.37 -31.86
C ALA A 150 2.06 -18.75 -33.19
N THR A 151 3.36 -18.60 -33.45
CA THR A 151 3.90 -18.70 -34.82
C THR A 151 5.35 -19.19 -34.77
N SER A 152 5.61 -20.24 -35.56
CA SER A 152 6.91 -20.84 -35.94
C SER A 152 7.52 -21.93 -35.04
N ALA A 153 6.99 -23.14 -35.23
CA ALA A 153 7.70 -24.35 -35.65
C ALA A 153 9.14 -24.63 -35.15
N ALA A 154 9.28 -25.57 -34.21
CA ALA A 154 9.94 -26.87 -34.42
C ALA A 154 9.85 -27.75 -33.15
N SER A 155 9.27 -28.94 -33.29
CA SER A 155 9.40 -30.07 -32.34
C SER A 155 10.77 -30.76 -32.52
N PRO A 156 11.31 -31.55 -31.55
CA PRO A 156 10.53 -32.48 -30.73
C PRO A 156 10.97 -32.69 -29.25
N THR A 157 10.09 -33.44 -28.57
CA THR A 157 10.30 -34.28 -27.38
C THR A 157 9.91 -33.66 -26.03
N SER A 158 8.67 -33.93 -25.62
CA SER A 158 8.23 -33.87 -24.22
C SER A 158 9.01 -34.88 -23.35
N PRO A 159 9.00 -34.68 -22.02
CA PRO A 159 7.95 -35.34 -21.28
C PRO A 159 7.10 -34.35 -20.47
N ALA A 160 5.86 -34.76 -20.26
CA ALA A 160 4.79 -34.01 -19.60
C ALA A 160 5.26 -33.21 -18.39
N VAL A 161 5.20 -31.88 -18.50
CA VAL A 161 5.17 -31.01 -17.32
C VAL A 161 3.78 -31.20 -16.73
N SER A 162 3.70 -32.04 -15.72
CA SER A 162 2.54 -32.18 -14.85
C SER A 162 2.02 -30.80 -14.48
N ALA A 163 0.72 -30.58 -14.67
CA ALA A 163 0.02 -29.42 -14.13
C ALA A 163 0.33 -29.31 -12.64
N ALA A 164 1.21 -28.37 -12.29
CA ALA A 164 1.47 -28.07 -10.90
C ALA A 164 0.14 -27.57 -10.32
N PRO A 165 -0.40 -28.22 -9.27
CA PRO A 165 -1.59 -27.70 -8.60
C PRO A 165 -1.26 -26.29 -8.14
N SER A 166 -2.10 -25.32 -8.50
CA SER A 166 -1.98 -23.93 -8.03
C SER A 166 -1.73 -23.96 -6.53
N ALA A 167 -0.55 -23.52 -6.09
CA ALA A 167 -0.12 -23.71 -4.71
C ALA A 167 -1.17 -23.06 -3.79
N ALA A 168 -1.75 -23.87 -2.91
CA ALA A 168 -2.81 -23.39 -2.03
C ALA A 168 -2.28 -22.23 -1.17
N LEU A 169 -3.03 -21.12 -1.13
CA LEU A 169 -2.77 -20.00 -0.23
C LEU A 169 -3.05 -20.42 1.21
N VAL A 170 -1.99 -20.77 1.94
CA VAL A 170 -2.04 -21.31 3.30
C VAL A 170 -1.20 -20.42 4.23
N LEU A 171 -1.66 -20.26 5.47
CA LEU A 171 -0.88 -19.61 6.53
C LEU A 171 0.38 -20.42 6.83
N ARG A 172 1.53 -19.77 6.77
CA ARG A 172 2.85 -20.35 7.04
C ARG A 172 3.40 -19.81 8.37
N SER A 173 4.49 -20.40 8.81
CA SER A 173 5.20 -19.98 10.01
C SER A 173 6.70 -19.99 9.75
N ASP A 174 7.12 -19.24 8.75
CA ASP A 174 8.52 -19.05 8.37
C ASP A 174 9.17 -17.97 9.26
N ALA A 175 10.23 -18.36 9.96
CA ALA A 175 10.98 -17.47 10.83
C ALA A 175 11.71 -16.36 10.06
N ALA A 176 12.02 -16.55 8.77
CA ALA A 176 12.68 -15.54 7.96
C ALA A 176 11.85 -14.26 7.78
N PHE A 177 10.52 -14.35 7.93
CA PHE A 177 9.60 -13.21 7.85
C PHE A 177 9.32 -12.55 9.21
N ASP A 178 9.87 -13.05 10.32
CA ASP A 178 9.59 -12.49 11.66
C ASP A 178 10.12 -11.05 11.79
N SER A 179 9.24 -10.09 12.05
CA SER A 179 9.63 -8.70 12.25
C SER A 179 8.58 -7.93 13.05
N GLU A 180 8.93 -7.55 14.28
CA GLU A 180 8.12 -6.66 15.12
C GLU A 180 8.16 -5.21 14.64
N VAL A 181 9.33 -4.78 14.14
CA VAL A 181 9.56 -3.44 13.61
C VAL A 181 8.63 -3.20 12.43
N LEU A 182 8.64 -4.07 11.42
CA LEU A 182 7.76 -3.92 10.26
C LEU A 182 6.28 -3.98 10.63
N CYS A 183 5.87 -4.88 11.53
CA CYS A 183 4.48 -4.96 11.98
C CYS A 183 4.00 -3.64 12.59
N SER A 184 4.85 -2.96 13.37
CA SER A 184 4.50 -1.72 14.07
C SER A 184 4.59 -0.52 13.13
N SER A 185 5.73 -0.36 12.44
CA SER A 185 5.99 0.79 11.57
C SER A 185 5.06 0.84 10.36
N LEU A 186 4.79 -0.28 9.69
CA LEU A 186 3.83 -0.29 8.57
C LEU A 186 2.40 0.00 9.03
N TRP A 187 2.01 -0.52 10.20
CA TRP A 187 0.70 -0.21 10.76
C TRP A 187 0.57 1.28 11.07
N GLU A 188 1.55 1.87 11.77
CA GLU A 188 1.58 3.29 12.12
C GLU A 188 1.60 4.21 10.90
N LYS A 189 2.42 3.88 9.89
CA LYS A 189 2.48 4.64 8.64
C LYS A 189 1.20 4.50 7.82
N MET A 190 0.55 3.33 7.83
CA MET A 190 -0.76 3.14 7.17
C MET A 190 -1.85 4.00 7.81
N ILE A 191 -1.99 3.98 9.14
CA ILE A 191 -3.03 4.76 9.82
C ILE A 191 -2.76 6.27 9.78
N SER A 192 -1.49 6.67 9.63
CA SER A 192 -1.07 8.07 9.49
C SER A 192 -1.09 8.56 8.04
N ASN A 193 -1.51 7.72 7.08
CA ASN A 193 -1.48 7.98 5.64
C ASN A 193 -0.07 8.32 5.08
N VAL A 194 0.99 7.83 5.74
CA VAL A 194 2.40 7.95 5.30
C VAL A 194 2.79 6.83 4.35
N ILE A 195 2.01 5.76 4.22
CA ILE A 195 2.12 4.80 3.12
C ILE A 195 0.69 4.56 2.61
N PRO A 196 0.44 4.45 1.29
CA PRO A 196 -0.90 4.16 0.78
C PRO A 196 -1.49 2.91 1.45
N PHE A 197 -2.81 2.87 1.59
CA PHE A 197 -3.51 1.72 2.17
C PHE A 197 -3.25 0.44 1.36
N ASP A 198 -3.36 0.50 0.04
CA ASP A 198 -3.16 -0.62 -0.89
C ASP A 198 -1.74 -1.19 -0.82
N VAL A 199 -0.72 -0.36 -0.66
CA VAL A 199 0.66 -0.80 -0.45
C VAL A 199 0.83 -1.43 0.93
N SER A 200 0.39 -0.73 1.97
CA SER A 200 0.57 -1.16 3.36
C SER A 200 -0.16 -2.47 3.67
N ILE A 201 -1.41 -2.62 3.24
CA ILE A 201 -2.22 -3.80 3.55
C ILE A 201 -1.66 -5.05 2.87
N ARG A 202 -1.08 -4.92 1.68
CA ARG A 202 -0.41 -6.04 1.00
C ARG A 202 0.87 -6.44 1.73
N ALA A 203 1.72 -5.50 2.12
CA ALA A 203 2.92 -5.78 2.90
C ALA A 203 2.58 -6.40 4.28
N LEU A 204 1.61 -5.84 4.99
CA LEU A 204 1.09 -6.38 6.26
C LEU A 204 0.48 -7.77 6.08
N CYS A 205 -0.20 -8.02 4.97
CA CYS A 205 -0.71 -9.36 4.64
C CYS A 205 0.44 -10.35 4.46
N VAL A 206 1.48 -10.02 3.69
CA VAL A 206 2.68 -10.86 3.52
C VAL A 206 3.29 -11.24 4.87
N LEU A 207 3.46 -10.27 5.78
CA LEU A 207 3.97 -10.53 7.14
C LEU A 207 3.06 -11.45 7.94
N ALA A 208 1.75 -11.20 7.93
CA ALA A 208 0.78 -11.95 8.71
C ALA A 208 0.60 -13.39 8.21
N VAL A 209 0.60 -13.60 6.89
CA VAL A 209 0.33 -14.93 6.31
C VAL A 209 1.58 -15.82 6.31
N ASN A 210 2.78 -15.24 6.25
CA ASN A 210 4.02 -16.02 6.23
C ASN A 210 4.56 -16.34 7.63
N ASN A 211 4.17 -15.59 8.68
CA ASN A 211 4.64 -15.82 10.03
C ASN A 211 3.54 -15.65 11.09
N ARG A 212 3.35 -16.69 11.92
CA ARG A 212 2.31 -16.71 12.96
C ARG A 212 2.55 -15.70 14.09
N ALA A 213 3.80 -15.43 14.47
CA ALA A 213 4.12 -14.44 15.49
C ALA A 213 3.75 -13.03 15.01
N ASN A 214 4.03 -12.70 13.74
CA ASN A 214 3.56 -11.46 13.11
C ASN A 214 2.04 -11.35 13.13
N ALA A 215 1.31 -12.40 12.73
CA ALA A 215 -0.15 -12.40 12.80
C ALA A 215 -0.67 -12.14 14.22
N GLN A 216 0.00 -12.68 15.26
CA GLN A 216 -0.33 -12.42 16.66
C GLN A 216 -0.02 -10.99 17.11
N ARG A 217 1.10 -10.42 16.68
CA ARG A 217 1.43 -9.00 16.93
C ARG A 217 0.39 -8.11 16.26
N LEU A 218 0.10 -8.33 14.98
CA LEU A 218 -0.88 -7.58 14.20
C LEU A 218 -2.30 -7.74 14.76
N ALA A 219 -2.67 -8.89 15.30
CA ALA A 219 -3.96 -9.07 15.98
C ALA A 219 -4.13 -8.24 17.26
N LYS A 220 -3.01 -7.84 17.89
CA LYS A 220 -2.99 -6.96 19.06
C LYS A 220 -2.88 -5.48 18.68
N LEU A 221 -2.05 -5.17 17.67
CA LEU A 221 -1.78 -3.81 17.20
C LEU A 221 -2.92 -3.25 16.36
N SER A 222 -3.46 -4.05 15.44
CA SER A 222 -4.46 -3.58 14.47
C SER A 222 -5.86 -3.50 15.06
N SER A 223 -6.60 -2.50 14.61
CA SER A 223 -8.05 -2.41 14.80
C SER A 223 -8.74 -2.95 13.54
N PRO A 224 -9.43 -4.10 13.59
CA PRO A 224 -10.11 -4.65 12.43
C PRO A 224 -11.12 -3.67 11.81
N GLN A 225 -11.85 -2.93 12.66
CA GLN A 225 -12.75 -1.87 12.21
C GLN A 225 -12.00 -0.80 11.40
N ARG A 226 -10.83 -0.35 11.87
CA ARG A 226 -10.07 0.70 11.17
C ARG A 226 -9.58 0.22 9.79
N VAL A 227 -9.20 -1.05 9.67
CA VAL A 227 -8.83 -1.63 8.36
C VAL A 227 -10.01 -1.62 7.39
N VAL A 228 -11.22 -1.96 7.86
CA VAL A 228 -12.44 -1.90 7.03
C VAL A 228 -12.77 -0.46 6.61
N GLU A 229 -12.58 0.52 7.50
CA GLU A 229 -12.77 1.94 7.18
C GLU A 229 -11.79 2.40 6.10
N LEU A 230 -10.49 2.13 6.28
CA LEU A 230 -9.46 2.46 5.30
C LEU A 230 -9.70 1.79 3.94
N TYR A 231 -10.18 0.55 3.93
CA TYR A 231 -10.56 -0.13 2.69
C TYR A 231 -11.74 0.57 1.99
N ASN A 232 -12.78 0.96 2.73
CA ASN A 232 -13.90 1.71 2.13
C ASN A 232 -13.44 3.07 1.61
N GLU A 233 -12.58 3.80 2.35
CA GLU A 233 -11.97 5.05 1.91
C GLU A 233 -11.16 4.86 0.61
N TYR A 234 -10.42 3.75 0.49
CA TYR A 234 -9.68 3.39 -0.71
C TYR A 234 -10.61 3.10 -1.91
N MET A 235 -11.67 2.31 -1.71
CA MET A 235 -12.63 2.00 -2.77
C MET A 235 -13.40 3.24 -3.25
N ASP A 236 -13.76 4.14 -2.33
CA ASP A 236 -14.42 5.41 -2.68
C ASP A 236 -13.50 6.29 -3.56
N LYS A 237 -12.19 6.32 -3.26
CA LYS A 237 -11.19 7.00 -4.11
C LYS A 237 -11.08 6.36 -5.48
N CYS A 238 -10.97 5.03 -5.55
CA CYS A 238 -10.89 4.31 -6.83
C CYS A 238 -12.08 4.64 -7.74
N HIS A 239 -13.31 4.64 -7.19
CA HIS A 239 -14.50 4.99 -7.95
C HIS A 239 -14.55 6.46 -8.37
N ALA A 240 -14.02 7.37 -7.55
CA ALA A 240 -13.91 8.79 -7.91
C ALA A 240 -12.91 9.01 -9.06
N ASP A 241 -11.80 8.29 -9.05
CA ASP A 241 -10.74 8.36 -10.07
C ASP A 241 -11.20 7.73 -11.39
N GLU A 242 -11.92 6.61 -11.35
CA GLU A 242 -12.57 5.99 -12.52
C GLU A 242 -13.53 6.96 -13.21
N GLN A 243 -14.31 7.73 -12.44
CA GLN A 243 -15.26 8.71 -12.98
C GLN A 243 -14.55 9.93 -13.60
N GLN A 244 -13.35 10.25 -13.16
CA GLN A 244 -12.57 11.38 -13.64
C GLN A 244 -11.66 11.02 -14.83
N GLY A 245 -11.57 9.74 -15.19
CA GLY A 245 -10.73 9.28 -16.30
C GLY A 245 -9.23 9.42 -16.01
N SER A 246 -8.86 9.38 -14.72
CA SER A 246 -7.46 9.39 -14.27
C SER A 246 -6.71 8.14 -14.76
N ASP A 247 -5.38 8.21 -14.76
CA ASP A 247 -4.50 7.10 -15.13
C ASP A 247 -4.83 5.81 -14.36
N PRO A 248 -4.57 4.63 -14.96
CA PRO A 248 -4.96 3.35 -14.39
C PRO A 248 -4.35 3.15 -13.00
N VAL A 249 -5.17 2.66 -12.07
CA VAL A 249 -4.74 2.31 -10.71
C VAL A 249 -3.57 1.34 -10.77
N VAL A 250 -2.43 1.72 -10.17
CA VAL A 250 -1.17 0.95 -10.18
C VAL A 250 -1.35 -0.47 -9.62
N VAL A 251 -2.31 -0.65 -8.71
CA VAL A 251 -2.65 -1.93 -8.08
C VAL A 251 -4.13 -2.22 -8.31
N SER A 252 -4.46 -3.41 -8.82
CA SER A 252 -5.85 -3.81 -9.02
C SER A 252 -6.64 -3.77 -7.69
N PRO A 253 -7.82 -3.13 -7.64
CA PRO A 253 -8.67 -3.17 -6.45
C PRO A 253 -9.03 -4.60 -6.02
N ASP A 254 -9.07 -5.56 -6.95
CA ASP A 254 -9.33 -6.97 -6.64
C ASP A 254 -8.19 -7.61 -5.84
N GLU A 255 -6.94 -7.24 -6.14
CA GLU A 255 -5.75 -7.67 -5.39
C GLU A 255 -5.77 -7.08 -3.97
N VAL A 256 -6.11 -5.80 -3.84
CA VAL A 256 -6.21 -5.13 -2.54
C VAL A 256 -7.30 -5.77 -1.68
N ALA A 257 -8.45 -6.11 -2.27
CA ALA A 257 -9.51 -6.84 -1.59
C ALA A 257 -9.06 -8.24 -1.14
N ALA A 258 -8.36 -8.98 -2.00
CA ALA A 258 -7.83 -10.30 -1.69
C ALA A 258 -6.82 -10.25 -0.53
N ALA A 259 -5.87 -9.30 -0.58
CA ALA A 259 -4.89 -9.07 0.47
C ALA A 259 -5.57 -8.71 1.80
N THR A 260 -6.54 -7.81 1.77
CA THR A 260 -7.28 -7.37 2.97
C THR A 260 -8.04 -8.53 3.61
N LEU A 261 -8.75 -9.34 2.82
CA LEU A 261 -9.48 -10.51 3.32
C LEU A 261 -8.54 -11.57 3.91
N PHE A 262 -7.38 -11.81 3.28
CA PHE A 262 -6.45 -12.81 3.79
C PHE A 262 -5.66 -12.31 5.02
N PHE A 263 -5.41 -11.00 5.12
CA PHE A 263 -4.94 -10.37 6.34
C PHE A 263 -5.94 -10.57 7.49
N PHE A 264 -7.24 -10.30 7.27
CA PHE A 264 -8.26 -10.58 8.29
C PHE A 264 -8.31 -12.06 8.67
N ARG A 265 -8.15 -12.95 7.69
CA ARG A 265 -8.08 -14.40 7.96
C ARG A 265 -6.94 -14.76 8.91
N ALA A 266 -5.74 -14.25 8.67
CA ALA A 266 -4.56 -14.47 9.50
C ALA A 266 -4.74 -13.90 10.91
N VAL A 267 -5.23 -12.66 11.01
CA VAL A 267 -5.48 -11.97 12.29
C VAL A 267 -6.60 -12.65 13.09
N ASN A 268 -7.66 -13.14 12.43
CA ASN A 268 -8.72 -13.91 13.08
C ASN A 268 -8.16 -15.17 13.74
N ASP A 269 -7.37 -15.96 13.00
CA ASP A 269 -6.76 -17.19 13.52
C ASP A 269 -5.82 -16.92 14.68
N ALA A 270 -5.02 -15.87 14.57
CA ALA A 270 -4.11 -15.47 15.64
C ALA A 270 -4.86 -14.99 16.89
N SER A 271 -6.08 -14.46 16.73
CA SER A 271 -6.93 -13.98 17.83
C SER A 271 -7.67 -15.11 18.57
N ILE A 272 -7.75 -16.32 18.02
CA ILE A 272 -8.41 -17.45 18.68
C ILE A 272 -7.54 -17.92 19.85
N HIS A 273 -7.89 -17.49 21.07
CA HIS A 273 -7.24 -17.95 22.28
C HIS A 273 -7.72 -19.37 22.62
N LYS A 274 -6.86 -20.37 22.45
CA LYS A 274 -7.06 -21.69 23.07
C LYS A 274 -6.68 -21.60 24.54
N THR A 275 -7.62 -21.15 25.38
CA THR A 275 -7.43 -21.24 26.83
C THR A 275 -7.73 -22.69 27.24
N TRP A 276 -6.69 -23.50 27.40
CA TRP A 276 -6.82 -24.83 27.98
C TRP A 276 -6.93 -24.70 29.50
N ILE A 277 -8.10 -25.02 30.06
CA ILE A 277 -8.30 -25.06 31.52
C ILE A 277 -8.25 -26.54 31.93
N PRO A 278 -7.30 -26.97 32.78
CA PRO A 278 -7.04 -28.38 33.10
C PRO A 278 -8.24 -29.17 33.65
N LEU A 279 -9.32 -28.51 34.10
CA LEU A 279 -10.50 -29.12 34.75
C LEU A 279 -11.83 -28.91 33.99
N LEU A 280 -11.89 -27.97 33.04
CA LEU A 280 -13.14 -27.60 32.34
C LEU A 280 -13.12 -27.96 30.84
N GLY A 281 -12.05 -28.63 30.39
CA GLY A 281 -11.80 -28.85 28.97
C GLY A 281 -11.47 -27.55 28.24
N ALA A 282 -11.37 -27.64 26.90
CA ALA A 282 -11.18 -26.45 26.07
C ALA A 282 -12.48 -25.63 26.09
N LEU A 283 -12.47 -24.48 26.76
CA LEU A 283 -13.57 -23.53 26.71
C LEU A 283 -13.59 -22.96 25.28
N GLN A 284 -14.55 -23.40 24.47
CA GLN A 284 -14.65 -23.05 23.06
C GLN A 284 -14.98 -21.56 22.94
N LYS A 285 -13.94 -20.72 22.86
CA LYS A 285 -14.10 -19.32 22.48
C LYS A 285 -14.57 -19.26 21.03
N ASP A 286 -15.40 -18.26 20.77
CA ASP A 286 -15.98 -17.96 19.46
C ASP A 286 -14.93 -18.08 18.34
N PRO A 287 -15.13 -18.92 17.30
CA PRO A 287 -14.14 -19.12 16.23
C PRO A 287 -13.94 -17.88 15.34
N TYR A 288 -14.80 -16.87 15.47
CA TYR A 288 -14.72 -15.63 14.70
C TYR A 288 -14.72 -14.40 15.62
N PRO A 289 -13.65 -14.19 16.41
CA PRO A 289 -13.54 -13.03 17.30
C PRO A 289 -13.61 -11.70 16.54
N LEU A 290 -13.26 -11.67 15.25
CA LEU A 290 -13.39 -10.49 14.40
C LEU A 290 -14.83 -9.97 14.29
N ALA A 291 -15.84 -10.84 14.33
CA ALA A 291 -17.24 -10.45 14.18
C ALA A 291 -17.71 -9.47 15.27
N ARG A 292 -17.03 -9.44 16.43
CA ARG A 292 -17.33 -8.54 17.55
C ARG A 292 -16.56 -7.22 17.49
N LYS A 293 -15.56 -7.14 16.62
CA LYS A 293 -14.63 -6.01 16.51
C LYS A 293 -14.89 -5.14 15.27
N VAL A 294 -15.89 -5.47 14.46
CA VAL A 294 -16.22 -4.77 13.23
C VAL A 294 -17.71 -4.40 13.25
N GLN A 295 -18.00 -3.18 12.80
CA GLN A 295 -19.37 -2.71 12.63
C GLN A 295 -20.01 -3.36 11.41
N SER A 296 -21.26 -3.77 11.55
CA SER A 296 -21.98 -4.47 10.47
C SER A 296 -22.05 -3.64 9.18
N GLY A 297 -22.43 -2.36 9.26
CA GLY A 297 -22.56 -1.49 8.08
C GLY A 297 -21.26 -1.33 7.28
N SER A 298 -20.12 -1.11 7.97
CA SER A 298 -18.82 -0.91 7.29
C SER A 298 -18.35 -2.19 6.61
N TRP A 299 -18.49 -3.35 7.27
CA TRP A 299 -18.15 -4.65 6.67
C TRP A 299 -19.04 -4.97 5.49
N CYS A 300 -20.35 -4.79 5.61
CA CYS A 300 -21.30 -5.14 4.56
C CYS A 300 -21.12 -4.27 3.32
N ARG A 301 -20.74 -2.99 3.49
CA ARG A 301 -20.33 -2.13 2.37
C ARG A 301 -19.07 -2.65 1.69
N ALA A 302 -18.04 -2.99 2.46
CA ALA A 302 -16.74 -3.43 1.94
C ALA A 302 -16.78 -4.82 1.28
N PHE A 303 -17.35 -5.81 1.96
CA PHE A 303 -17.21 -7.24 1.66
C PHE A 303 -18.54 -8.00 1.61
N GLY A 304 -19.69 -7.32 1.76
CA GLY A 304 -21.00 -7.97 1.73
C GLY A 304 -21.37 -8.58 0.37
N SER A 305 -20.72 -8.14 -0.70
CA SER A 305 -20.96 -8.57 -2.08
C SER A 305 -19.68 -8.59 -2.92
N LEU A 306 -18.84 -9.60 -2.72
CA LEU A 306 -17.59 -9.76 -3.48
C LEU A 306 -17.85 -10.05 -4.97
N THR A 307 -17.11 -9.38 -5.86
CA THR A 307 -17.15 -9.62 -7.30
C THR A 307 -16.54 -10.99 -7.66
N PRO A 308 -16.84 -11.54 -8.85
CA PRO A 308 -16.19 -12.77 -9.32
C PRO A 308 -14.67 -12.66 -9.40
N ALA A 309 -14.14 -11.47 -9.71
CA ALA A 309 -12.70 -11.21 -9.77
C ALA A 309 -12.03 -11.32 -8.39
N VAL A 310 -12.57 -10.64 -7.36
CA VAL A 310 -12.11 -10.80 -5.97
C VAL A 310 -12.21 -12.25 -5.52
N ARG A 311 -13.33 -12.94 -5.81
CA ARG A 311 -13.50 -14.36 -5.47
C ARG A 311 -12.48 -15.26 -6.16
N GLY A 312 -12.09 -14.93 -7.40
CA GLY A 312 -11.06 -15.63 -8.15
C GLY A 312 -9.64 -15.41 -7.62
N ALA A 313 -9.35 -14.19 -7.15
CA ALA A 313 -8.03 -13.79 -6.64
C ALA A 313 -7.78 -14.21 -5.17
N THR A 314 -8.84 -14.37 -4.37
CA THR A 314 -8.72 -14.57 -2.91
C THR A 314 -8.50 -16.03 -2.49
N SER A 315 -7.84 -16.26 -1.35
CA SER A 315 -7.75 -17.58 -0.69
C SER A 315 -9.14 -18.13 -0.33
N GLU A 316 -9.39 -19.42 -0.57
CA GLU A 316 -10.60 -20.12 -0.13
C GLU A 316 -10.90 -19.92 1.35
N THR A 317 -9.86 -19.96 2.19
CA THR A 317 -10.04 -19.80 3.64
C THR A 317 -10.51 -18.38 4.00
N ALA A 318 -10.03 -17.37 3.27
CA ALA A 318 -10.46 -15.99 3.44
C ALA A 318 -11.87 -15.75 2.90
N LEU A 319 -12.26 -16.44 1.82
CA LEU A 319 -13.65 -16.45 1.33
C LEU A 319 -14.61 -17.05 2.36
N VAL A 320 -14.25 -18.17 3.00
CA VAL A 320 -15.04 -18.76 4.08
C VAL A 320 -15.21 -17.77 5.24
N LEU A 321 -14.15 -17.06 5.64
CA LEU A 321 -14.27 -16.00 6.64
C LEU A 321 -15.24 -14.91 6.18
N ALA A 322 -15.14 -14.46 4.92
CA ALA A 322 -15.99 -13.41 4.38
C ALA A 322 -17.48 -13.80 4.38
N ASP A 323 -17.80 -15.02 3.94
CA ASP A 323 -19.17 -15.53 3.91
C ASP A 323 -19.73 -15.70 5.35
N VAL A 324 -18.93 -16.20 6.31
CA VAL A 324 -19.36 -16.29 7.72
C VAL A 324 -19.59 -14.91 8.34
N MET A 325 -18.71 -13.95 8.06
CA MET A 325 -18.87 -12.57 8.55
C MET A 325 -20.11 -11.92 7.94
N LYS A 326 -20.39 -12.17 6.66
CA LYS A 326 -21.59 -11.67 5.96
C LYS A 326 -22.87 -12.16 6.63
N GLU A 327 -22.94 -13.43 7.01
CA GLU A 327 -24.07 -14.00 7.73
C GLU A 327 -24.20 -13.42 9.15
N ARG A 328 -23.11 -13.42 9.92
CA ARG A 328 -23.11 -12.94 11.31
C ARG A 328 -23.44 -11.46 11.44
N LEU A 329 -22.98 -10.65 10.49
CA LEU A 329 -23.25 -9.22 10.43
C LEU A 329 -24.52 -8.89 9.66
N ARG A 330 -25.28 -9.89 9.18
CA ARG A 330 -26.59 -9.72 8.55
C ARG A 330 -26.60 -8.79 7.34
N CYS A 331 -25.59 -8.89 6.48
CA CYS A 331 -25.46 -7.99 5.33
C CYS A 331 -26.64 -8.06 4.35
N CYS A 332 -27.35 -9.19 4.28
CA CYS A 332 -28.54 -9.32 3.44
C CYS A 332 -29.72 -8.46 3.95
N GLU A 333 -29.88 -8.34 5.27
CA GLU A 333 -30.94 -7.53 5.88
C GLU A 333 -30.69 -6.04 5.64
N LEU A 334 -29.45 -5.59 5.87
CA LEU A 334 -29.05 -4.21 5.61
C LEU A 334 -29.15 -3.78 4.15
N ARG A 335 -28.99 -4.71 3.21
CA ARG A 335 -29.16 -4.43 1.78
C ARG A 335 -30.64 -4.29 1.41
N GLY A 336 -31.51 -5.06 2.06
CA GLY A 336 -32.97 -4.96 1.89
C GLY A 336 -33.52 -3.62 2.36
N ASP A 337 -33.05 -3.13 3.51
CA ASP A 337 -33.49 -1.85 4.10
C ASP A 337 -33.09 -0.63 3.26
N ALA A 338 -31.93 -0.67 2.57
CA ALA A 338 -31.49 0.41 1.68
C ALA A 338 -32.38 0.56 0.44
N THR A 339 -32.88 -0.55 -0.12
CA THR A 339 -33.84 -0.54 -1.25
C THR A 339 -35.27 -0.18 -0.84
N ALA A 340 -35.66 -0.43 0.41
CA ALA A 340 -37.00 -0.08 0.91
C ALA A 340 -37.18 1.43 1.13
N LEU A 341 -36.09 2.17 1.41
CA LEU A 341 -36.10 3.62 1.60
C LEU A 341 -36.03 4.43 0.30
N SER A 342 -35.75 3.80 -0.85
CA SER A 342 -35.68 4.47 -2.16
C SER A 342 -37.00 4.48 -2.96
N HIS A 343 -38.06 3.86 -2.44
CA HIS A 343 -39.40 4.02 -2.99
C HIS A 343 -40.25 4.90 -2.07
N PRO A 344 -40.40 6.22 -2.36
CA PRO A 344 -41.54 6.94 -1.83
C PRO A 344 -42.78 6.35 -2.51
N SER A 345 -43.59 5.66 -1.71
CA SER A 345 -44.94 5.23 -2.06
C SER A 345 -45.73 6.45 -2.53
N SER A 346 -45.89 6.60 -3.84
CA SER A 346 -46.92 7.43 -4.44
C SER A 346 -48.25 6.69 -4.27
N SER A 347 -49.05 7.13 -3.31
CA SER A 347 -50.48 6.85 -3.21
C SER A 347 -51.21 8.14 -2.93
#